data_AF-A0A7G9QGL7-F1
#
_entry.id   AF-A0A7G9QGL7-F1
#
_cell.length_a   1.000
_cell.length_b   1.000
_cell.length_c   1.000
_cell.angle_alpha   90.00
_cell.angle_beta   90.00
_cell.angle_gamma   90.00
#
_symmetry.space_group_name_H-M   'P 1'
#
loop_
_entity.id
_entity.type
_entity.pdbx_description
1 polymer ?
#
loop_
_entity_poly.entity_id
_entity_poly.type
_entity_poly.pdbx_seq_one_letter_code
_entity_poly.pdbx_strand_id
1 'polypeptide(L)'
;MKKWLSLLLILFCFIKSQAQTVSYNDFKKLIPYLQAEDWKNAYRISSDLLSSSEKDTSDYRAIVLYANILSASGMVTQRLMTFEQLEKAISKYKGHKILFSSHPVTQKEGALNAVKFSDAKLAKDAFITATNKEGTYILCFENIIFKKPVNPASFGNSFVRCGGKIDKIEFNPNKSLIWITRLTIKDGFAGASD
;
A
#
# COMPACT_ATOMS: atom_id res chain seq x y z
N MET A 1 -20.51 -34.81 38.87
CA MET A 1 -19.28 -34.07 38.48
C MET A 1 -18.93 -34.15 36.98
N LYS A 2 -19.30 -35.21 36.23
CA LYS A 2 -19.00 -35.34 34.78
C LYS A 2 -19.74 -34.35 33.84
N LYS A 3 -20.88 -33.78 34.23
CA LYS A 3 -21.66 -32.86 33.38
C LYS A 3 -21.12 -31.43 33.30
N TRP A 4 -20.26 -31.04 34.25
CA TRP A 4 -19.70 -29.67 34.28
C TRP A 4 -18.44 -29.54 33.40
N LEU A 5 -17.70 -30.63 33.17
CA LEU A 5 -16.59 -30.62 32.20
C LEU A 5 -17.08 -30.45 30.75
N SER A 6 -18.26 -30.98 30.43
CA SER A 6 -18.83 -30.87 29.08
C SER A 6 -19.28 -29.45 28.73
N LEU A 7 -19.69 -28.64 29.71
CA LEU A 7 -20.07 -27.23 29.49
C LEU A 7 -18.85 -26.33 29.24
N LEU A 8 -17.72 -26.63 29.91
CA LEU A 8 -16.46 -25.89 29.76
C LEU A 8 -15.83 -26.11 28.37
N LEU A 9 -16.02 -27.29 27.77
CA LEU A 9 -15.51 -27.58 26.41
C LEU A 9 -16.30 -26.87 25.30
N ILE A 10 -17.60 -26.62 25.49
CA ILE A 10 -18.44 -25.96 24.48
C ILE A 10 -18.21 -24.44 24.46
N LEU A 11 -17.82 -23.84 25.60
CA LEU A 11 -17.53 -22.40 25.67
C LEU A 11 -16.27 -21.99 24.88
N PHE A 12 -15.29 -22.90 24.75
CA PHE A 12 -14.06 -22.64 23.99
C PHE A 12 -14.25 -22.70 22.46
N CYS A 13 -15.34 -23.30 21.96
CA CYS A 13 -15.58 -23.43 20.53
C CYS A 13 -16.21 -22.19 19.87
N PHE A 14 -16.64 -21.19 20.66
CA PHE A 14 -17.34 -19.99 20.15
C PHE A 14 -16.53 -18.70 20.20
N ILE A 15 -15.26 -18.74 20.62
CA ILE A 15 -14.35 -17.62 20.32
C ILE A 15 -13.95 -17.72 18.85
N LYS A 16 -14.91 -17.49 17.94
CA LYS A 16 -14.59 -17.00 16.62
C LYS A 16 -13.89 -15.67 16.87
N SER A 17 -12.56 -15.70 16.94
CA SER A 17 -11.72 -14.52 16.89
C SER A 17 -12.23 -13.69 15.70
N GLN A 18 -13.01 -12.64 16.00
CA GLN A 18 -13.49 -11.74 14.97
C GLN A 18 -12.23 -11.08 14.45
N ALA A 19 -11.83 -11.45 13.23
CA ALA A 19 -10.71 -10.79 12.58
C ALA A 19 -11.04 -9.29 12.54
N GLN A 20 -10.18 -8.47 13.13
CA GLN A 20 -10.40 -7.04 13.20
C GLN A 20 -10.40 -6.48 11.77
N THR A 21 -11.48 -5.82 11.38
CA THR A 21 -11.57 -5.10 10.11
C THR A 21 -11.00 -3.68 10.30
N VAL A 22 -10.08 -3.28 9.45
CA VAL A 22 -9.51 -1.93 9.47
C VAL A 22 -10.55 -0.92 9.02
N SER A 23 -10.79 0.10 9.82
CA SER A 23 -11.77 1.15 9.53
C SER A 23 -11.12 2.43 8.98
N TYR A 24 -11.95 3.34 8.47
CA TYR A 24 -11.51 4.71 8.16
C TYR A 24 -10.87 5.40 9.36
N ASN A 25 -11.42 5.23 10.56
CA ASN A 25 -10.89 5.86 11.77
C ASN A 25 -9.50 5.34 12.13
N ASP A 26 -9.20 4.09 11.79
CA ASP A 26 -7.86 3.53 11.99
C ASP A 26 -6.88 4.08 10.97
N PHE A 27 -7.27 4.14 9.70
CA PHE A 27 -6.48 4.79 8.66
C PHE A 27 -6.24 6.28 8.97
N LYS A 28 -7.26 7.00 9.44
CA LYS A 28 -7.18 8.43 9.78
C LYS A 28 -6.09 8.74 10.81
N LYS A 29 -5.80 7.81 11.72
CA LYS A 29 -4.70 7.96 12.72
C LYS A 29 -3.32 8.00 12.07
N LEU A 30 -3.14 7.43 10.87
CA LEU A 30 -1.86 7.46 10.14
C LEU A 30 -1.61 8.79 9.43
N ILE A 31 -2.67 9.50 9.03
CA ILE A 31 -2.57 10.68 8.16
C ILE A 31 -1.60 11.74 8.69
N PRO A 32 -1.65 12.15 9.97
CA PRO A 32 -0.73 13.18 10.48
C PRO A 32 0.75 12.76 10.38
N TYR A 33 1.06 11.48 10.63
CA TYR A 33 2.42 10.96 10.56
C TYR A 33 2.91 10.86 9.11
N LEU A 34 2.05 10.42 8.19
CA LEU A 34 2.36 10.37 6.76
C LEU A 34 2.59 11.77 6.19
N GLN A 35 1.77 12.75 6.56
CA GLN A 35 1.91 14.14 6.12
C GLN A 35 3.18 14.81 6.66
N ALA A 36 3.59 14.46 7.88
CA ALA A 36 4.80 14.96 8.52
C ALA A 36 6.07 14.17 8.15
N GLU A 37 5.95 13.11 7.34
CA GLU A 37 7.04 12.17 7.03
C GLU A 37 7.68 11.54 8.29
N ASP A 38 6.89 11.36 9.34
CA ASP A 38 7.26 10.58 10.53
C ASP A 38 7.11 9.09 10.21
N TRP A 39 8.04 8.61 9.38
CA TRP A 39 8.05 7.26 8.86
C TRP A 39 8.13 6.21 9.96
N LYS A 40 8.79 6.50 11.08
CA LYS A 40 8.91 5.58 12.21
C LYS A 40 7.55 5.33 12.85
N ASN A 41 6.80 6.37 13.19
CA ASN A 41 5.49 6.19 13.81
C ASN A 41 4.44 5.70 12.80
N ALA A 42 4.48 6.18 11.56
CA ALA A 42 3.61 5.68 10.49
C ALA A 42 3.83 4.17 10.25
N TYR A 43 5.09 3.71 10.20
CA TYR A 43 5.43 2.30 10.04
C TYR A 43 4.96 1.46 11.23
N ARG A 44 5.18 1.92 12.47
CA ARG A 44 4.75 1.21 13.68
C ARG A 44 3.23 1.01 13.69
N ILE A 45 2.46 2.10 13.57
CA ILE A 45 0.99 2.06 13.65
C ILE A 45 0.41 1.22 12.51
N SER A 46 0.93 1.37 11.29
CA SER A 46 0.45 0.57 10.15
C SER A 46 0.81 -0.91 10.30
N SER A 47 1.97 -1.24 10.86
CA SER A 47 2.35 -2.64 11.16
C SER A 47 1.43 -3.26 12.20
N ASP A 48 1.12 -2.52 13.27
CA ASP A 48 0.22 -2.95 14.34
C ASP A 48 -1.16 -3.28 13.74
N LEU A 49 -1.73 -2.37 12.94
CA LEU A 49 -3.01 -2.57 12.26
C LEU A 49 -2.99 -3.80 11.34
N LEU A 50 -1.95 -3.97 10.51
CA LEU A 50 -1.87 -5.10 9.58
C LEU A 50 -1.72 -6.44 10.29
N SER A 51 -1.04 -6.45 11.44
CA SER A 51 -0.86 -7.66 12.26
C SER A 51 -2.13 -8.10 12.99
N SER A 52 -2.98 -7.15 13.40
CA SER A 52 -4.26 -7.49 14.04
C SER A 52 -5.38 -7.79 13.03
N SER A 53 -5.18 -7.48 11.75
CA SER A 53 -6.17 -7.59 10.68
C SER A 53 -5.76 -8.56 9.55
N GLU A 54 -5.07 -9.66 9.85
CA GLU A 54 -4.47 -10.53 8.81
C GLU A 54 -5.48 -11.04 7.78
N LYS A 55 -6.69 -11.39 8.21
CA LYS A 55 -7.77 -11.93 7.36
C LYS A 55 -8.69 -10.87 6.76
N ASP A 56 -8.46 -9.60 7.06
CA ASP A 56 -9.28 -8.52 6.52
C ASP A 56 -8.99 -8.31 5.02
N THR A 57 -10.04 -8.08 4.24
CA THR A 57 -10.00 -7.86 2.78
C THR A 57 -10.50 -6.48 2.39
N SER A 58 -10.74 -5.61 3.38
CA SER A 58 -11.22 -4.24 3.20
C SER A 58 -10.24 -3.36 2.42
N ASP A 59 -10.79 -2.34 1.78
CA ASP A 59 -10.01 -1.32 1.07
C ASP A 59 -9.11 -0.53 2.04
N TYR A 60 -9.56 -0.28 3.27
CA TYR A 60 -8.74 0.41 4.27
C TYR A 60 -7.51 -0.39 4.67
N ARG A 61 -7.63 -1.72 4.77
CA ARG A 61 -6.44 -2.57 4.97
C ARG A 61 -5.48 -2.48 3.78
N ALA A 62 -5.99 -2.47 2.55
CA ALA A 62 -5.16 -2.33 1.36
C ALA A 62 -4.46 -0.96 1.27
N ILE A 63 -5.10 0.11 1.75
CA ILE A 63 -4.51 1.46 1.88
C ILE A 63 -3.44 1.48 2.98
N VAL A 64 -3.72 0.86 4.14
CA VAL A 64 -2.78 0.78 5.26
C VAL A 64 -1.55 -0.05 4.90
N LEU A 65 -1.73 -1.11 4.09
CA LEU A 65 -0.62 -1.88 3.53
C LEU A 65 0.29 -0.99 2.69
N TYR A 66 -0.27 -0.17 1.80
CA TYR A 66 0.52 0.76 1.02
C TYR A 66 1.24 1.80 1.89
N ALA A 67 0.54 2.39 2.86
CA ALA A 67 1.15 3.32 3.83
C ALA A 67 2.32 2.66 4.60
N ASN A 68 2.20 1.38 4.95
CA ASN A 68 3.26 0.63 5.60
C ASN A 68 4.50 0.48 4.70
N ILE A 69 4.31 0.13 3.42
CA ILE A 69 5.42 0.02 2.45
C ILE A 69 6.13 1.36 2.25
N LEU A 70 5.37 2.45 2.07
CA LEU A 70 5.97 3.79 1.95
C LEU A 70 6.73 4.19 3.21
N SER A 71 6.15 3.92 4.39
CA SER A 71 6.78 4.25 5.67
C SER A 71 8.06 3.45 5.89
N ALA A 72 8.06 2.15 5.59
CA ALA A 72 9.26 1.33 5.65
C ALA A 72 10.35 1.85 4.69
N SER A 73 9.96 2.25 3.48
CA SER A 73 10.87 2.85 2.50
C SER A 73 11.44 4.19 2.98
N GLY A 74 10.60 5.04 3.58
CA GLY A 74 11.03 6.30 4.18
C GLY A 74 11.98 6.08 5.37
N MET A 75 11.75 5.06 6.19
CA MET A 75 12.71 4.69 7.24
C MET A 75 14.09 4.30 6.67
N VAL A 76 14.15 3.67 5.49
CA VAL A 76 15.44 3.40 4.82
C VAL A 76 16.13 4.71 4.41
N THR A 77 15.40 5.68 3.86
CA THR A 77 15.98 7.00 3.51
C THR A 77 16.54 7.74 4.72
N GLN A 78 15.96 7.53 5.91
CA GLN A 78 16.40 8.09 7.18
C GLN A 78 17.43 7.22 7.92
N ARG A 79 17.88 6.11 7.32
CA ARG A 79 18.80 5.11 7.93
C ARG A 79 18.28 4.50 9.24
N LEU A 80 16.97 4.53 9.46
CA LEU A 80 16.29 3.87 10.59
C LEU A 80 15.96 2.40 10.29
N MET A 81 16.06 2.00 9.03
CA MET A 81 15.87 0.65 8.53
C MET A 81 16.90 0.37 7.44
N THR A 82 17.45 -0.84 7.39
CA THR A 82 18.32 -1.31 6.30
C THR A 82 17.48 -1.90 5.15
N PHE A 83 18.05 -2.00 3.95
CA PHE A 83 17.39 -2.69 2.83
C PHE A 83 17.02 -4.15 3.15
N GLU A 84 17.84 -4.86 3.92
CA GLU A 84 17.58 -6.24 4.34
C GLU A 84 16.39 -6.33 5.32
N GLN A 85 16.31 -5.40 6.27
CA GLN A 85 15.17 -5.30 7.17
C GLN A 85 13.89 -4.95 6.42
N LEU A 86 13.98 -4.03 5.46
CA LEU A 86 12.86 -3.65 4.58
C LEU A 86 12.37 -4.87 3.78
N GLU A 87 13.29 -5.59 3.13
CA GLU A 87 12.96 -6.78 2.34
C GLU A 87 12.22 -7.82 3.18
N LYS A 88 12.74 -8.13 4.37
CA LYS A 88 12.07 -9.04 5.31
C LYS A 88 10.70 -8.53 5.74
N ALA A 89 10.57 -7.22 5.97
CA ALA A 89 9.33 -6.62 6.45
C ALA A 89 8.20 -6.72 5.41
N ILE A 90 8.49 -6.44 4.13
CA ILE A 90 7.44 -6.24 3.12
C ILE A 90 7.28 -7.38 2.11
N SER A 91 8.25 -8.30 1.99
CA SER A 91 8.16 -9.41 1.03
C SER A 91 6.94 -10.32 1.26
N LYS A 92 6.47 -10.41 2.51
CA LYS A 92 5.25 -11.13 2.89
C LYS A 92 3.97 -10.58 2.24
N TYR A 93 4.00 -9.34 1.72
CA TYR A 93 2.83 -8.71 1.10
C TYR A 93 2.61 -9.13 -0.36
N LYS A 94 3.51 -9.90 -0.97
CA LYS A 94 3.27 -10.47 -2.29
C LYS A 94 1.92 -11.23 -2.31
N GLY A 95 1.14 -11.01 -3.35
CA GLY A 95 -0.20 -11.57 -3.52
C GLY A 95 -1.32 -10.85 -2.76
N HIS A 96 -1.03 -9.85 -1.94
CA HIS A 96 -2.08 -9.08 -1.26
C HIS A 96 -2.68 -8.00 -2.18
N LYS A 97 -3.92 -7.61 -1.88
CA LYS A 97 -4.55 -6.42 -2.46
C LYS A 97 -3.87 -5.16 -1.92
N ILE A 98 -3.63 -4.20 -2.79
CA ILE A 98 -3.08 -2.89 -2.45
C ILE A 98 -3.89 -1.78 -3.12
N LEU A 99 -3.98 -0.64 -2.45
CA LEU A 99 -4.62 0.59 -2.93
C LEU A 99 -3.65 1.74 -2.67
N PHE A 100 -3.28 2.44 -3.73
CA PHE A 100 -2.34 3.57 -3.66
C PHE A 100 -3.03 4.85 -3.18
N SER A 101 -2.23 5.87 -2.87
CA SER A 101 -2.76 7.22 -2.73
C SER A 101 -3.39 7.69 -4.04
N SER A 102 -4.38 8.58 -3.93
CA SER A 102 -4.95 9.22 -5.11
C SER A 102 -3.97 10.28 -5.61
N HIS A 103 -3.73 10.30 -6.93
CA HIS A 103 -2.76 11.21 -7.56
C HIS A 103 -3.38 11.93 -8.76
N PRO A 104 -2.92 13.15 -9.10
CA PRO A 104 -3.32 13.78 -10.35
C PRO A 104 -2.81 12.98 -11.55
N VAL A 105 -3.52 13.06 -12.67
CA VAL A 105 -3.10 12.45 -13.94
C VAL A 105 -2.18 13.40 -14.70
N THR A 106 -1.15 12.85 -15.34
CA THR A 106 -0.25 13.64 -16.19
C THR A 106 0.30 12.81 -17.35
N GLN A 107 0.74 13.51 -18.40
CA GLN A 107 1.53 12.95 -19.50
C GLN A 107 2.97 13.47 -19.49
N LYS A 108 3.33 14.33 -18.53
CA LYS A 108 4.67 14.90 -18.42
C LYS A 108 5.66 13.83 -17.97
N GLU A 109 6.75 13.69 -18.72
CA GLU A 109 7.88 12.84 -18.33
C GLU A 109 8.53 13.31 -17.02
N GLY A 110 8.89 12.35 -16.16
CA GLY A 110 9.55 12.63 -14.88
C GLY A 110 8.65 13.29 -13.83
N ALA A 111 7.33 13.34 -14.04
CA ALA A 111 6.41 13.83 -13.02
C ALA A 111 6.42 12.90 -11.79
N LEU A 112 6.52 13.51 -10.61
CA LEU A 112 6.51 12.83 -9.31
C LEU A 112 5.10 12.86 -8.74
N ASN A 113 4.73 11.83 -7.96
CA ASN A 113 3.45 11.73 -7.28
C ASN A 113 2.24 11.95 -8.21
N ALA A 114 2.31 11.44 -9.44
CA ALA A 114 1.30 11.59 -10.48
C ALA A 114 1.09 10.26 -11.22
N VAL A 115 -0.14 10.00 -11.66
CA VAL A 115 -0.45 8.85 -12.52
C VAL A 115 -0.12 9.17 -13.96
N LYS A 116 0.80 8.41 -14.54
CA LYS A 116 1.07 8.43 -15.98
C LYS A 116 0.55 7.16 -16.62
N PHE A 117 -0.50 7.29 -17.43
CA PHE A 117 -1.03 6.19 -18.23
C PHE A 117 -0.16 5.96 -19.47
N SER A 118 -0.02 4.70 -19.91
CA SER A 118 0.78 4.37 -21.10
C SER A 118 0.20 4.88 -22.41
N ASP A 119 -1.12 5.08 -22.47
CA ASP A 119 -1.82 5.65 -23.62
C ASP A 119 -2.96 6.56 -23.12
N ALA A 120 -3.13 7.74 -23.73
CA ALA A 120 -4.09 8.75 -23.27
C ALA A 120 -5.57 8.40 -23.59
N LYS A 121 -5.82 7.41 -24.46
CA LYS A 121 -7.17 6.97 -24.87
C LYS A 121 -7.51 5.60 -24.31
N LEU A 122 -6.56 4.66 -24.33
CA LEU A 122 -6.79 3.27 -23.91
C LEU A 122 -5.52 2.64 -23.33
N ALA A 123 -5.27 2.93 -22.06
CA ALA A 123 -4.09 2.50 -21.33
C ALA A 123 -4.19 1.04 -20.90
N LYS A 124 -3.15 0.24 -21.17
CA LYS A 124 -3.02 -1.13 -20.63
C LYS A 124 -2.30 -1.15 -19.28
N ASP A 125 -1.58 -0.08 -18.99
CA ASP A 125 -0.78 0.08 -17.80
C ASP A 125 -0.66 1.55 -17.39
N ALA A 126 -0.20 1.76 -16.16
CA ALA A 126 0.13 3.07 -15.63
C ALA A 126 1.37 2.99 -14.75
N PHE A 127 2.02 4.14 -14.58
CA PHE A 127 3.22 4.31 -13.81
C PHE A 127 3.08 5.49 -12.84
N ILE A 128 3.52 5.30 -11.60
CA ILE A 128 3.62 6.36 -10.59
C ILE A 128 5.02 6.31 -9.98
N THR A 129 5.63 7.48 -9.80
CA THR A 129 6.85 7.65 -9.00
C THR A 129 6.48 8.30 -7.68
N ALA A 130 6.25 7.49 -6.64
CA ALA A 130 5.91 7.97 -5.31
C ALA A 130 7.19 8.40 -4.57
N THR A 131 7.20 9.63 -4.09
CA THR A 131 8.35 10.30 -3.49
C THR A 131 8.01 10.88 -2.14
N ASN A 132 9.04 11.28 -1.41
CA ASN A 132 8.90 12.17 -0.27
C ASN A 132 8.46 13.59 -0.74
N LYS A 133 8.07 14.45 0.20
CA LYS A 133 7.55 15.80 -0.05
C LYS A 133 8.48 16.67 -0.88
N GLU A 134 9.78 16.56 -0.65
CA GLU A 134 10.82 17.30 -1.37
C GLU A 134 11.21 16.67 -2.72
N GLY A 135 10.64 15.52 -3.09
CA GLY A 135 10.94 14.83 -4.34
C GLY A 135 12.38 14.31 -4.47
N THR A 136 13.11 14.24 -3.35
CA THR A 136 14.54 13.86 -3.31
C THR A 136 14.73 12.35 -3.31
N TYR A 137 13.80 11.63 -2.67
CA TYR A 137 13.84 10.17 -2.55
C TYR A 137 12.61 9.55 -3.18
N ILE A 138 12.82 8.57 -4.04
CA ILE A 138 11.76 7.74 -4.59
C ILE A 138 11.49 6.60 -3.62
N LEU A 139 10.39 6.72 -2.88
CA LEU A 139 9.99 5.71 -1.90
C LEU A 139 9.53 4.44 -2.61
N CYS A 140 8.74 4.59 -3.67
CA CYS A 140 8.17 3.48 -4.43
C CYS A 140 7.94 3.85 -5.90
N PHE A 141 8.41 3.01 -6.81
CA PHE A 141 7.90 2.96 -8.18
C PHE A 141 6.69 2.04 -8.24
N GLU A 142 5.61 2.46 -8.88
CA GLU A 142 4.38 1.68 -8.99
C GLU A 142 4.10 1.39 -10.45
N ASN A 143 4.30 0.14 -10.85
CA ASN A 143 3.95 -0.35 -12.18
C ASN A 143 2.60 -1.05 -12.09
N ILE A 144 1.55 -0.48 -12.70
CA ILE A 144 0.21 -1.05 -12.67
C ILE A 144 -0.12 -1.67 -14.02
N ILE A 145 -0.33 -2.97 -14.06
CA ILE A 145 -0.81 -3.69 -15.24
C ILE A 145 -2.32 -3.90 -15.07
N PHE A 146 -3.12 -3.23 -15.89
CA PHE A 146 -4.57 -3.25 -15.72
C PHE A 146 -5.18 -4.57 -16.17
N LYS A 147 -6.19 -5.05 -15.43
CA LYS A 147 -6.97 -6.24 -15.79
C LYS A 147 -7.72 -6.05 -17.11
N LYS A 148 -8.21 -4.83 -17.31
CA LYS A 148 -8.87 -4.36 -18.54
C LYS A 148 -8.30 -2.99 -18.88
N PRO A 149 -8.13 -2.65 -20.16
CA PRO A 149 -7.67 -1.33 -20.53
C PRO A 149 -8.57 -0.23 -19.95
N VAL A 150 -7.95 0.87 -19.53
CA VAL A 150 -8.61 2.03 -18.90
C VAL A 150 -8.63 3.17 -19.90
N ASN A 151 -9.70 3.97 -19.94
CA ASN A 151 -9.76 5.20 -20.72
C ASN A 151 -9.40 6.40 -19.82
N PRO A 152 -8.18 6.96 -19.88
CA PRO A 152 -7.78 8.04 -18.98
C PRO A 152 -8.59 9.32 -19.16
N ALA A 153 -9.13 9.55 -20.36
CA ALA A 153 -9.94 10.74 -20.64
C ALA A 153 -11.22 10.79 -19.79
N SER A 154 -11.71 9.66 -19.27
CA SER A 154 -12.89 9.65 -18.40
C SER A 154 -12.62 10.20 -17.00
N PHE A 155 -11.37 10.42 -16.61
CA PHE A 155 -11.02 10.97 -15.30
C PHE A 155 -10.98 12.49 -15.27
N GLY A 156 -10.90 13.16 -16.43
CA GLY A 156 -10.82 14.62 -16.51
C GLY A 156 -9.72 15.19 -15.62
N ASN A 157 -10.08 16.10 -14.71
CA ASN A 157 -9.17 16.73 -13.74
C ASN A 157 -9.20 16.07 -12.35
N SER A 158 -9.86 14.93 -12.19
CA SER A 158 -9.97 14.24 -10.90
C SER A 158 -8.65 13.61 -10.49
N PHE A 159 -8.48 13.44 -9.17
CA PHE A 159 -7.44 12.57 -8.65
C PHE A 159 -7.84 11.12 -8.94
N VAL A 160 -6.87 10.32 -9.36
CA VAL A 160 -7.07 8.92 -9.69
C VAL A 160 -6.41 8.07 -8.63
N ARG A 161 -7.16 7.12 -8.10
CA ARG A 161 -6.62 6.05 -7.26
C ARG A 161 -6.42 4.79 -8.09
N CYS A 162 -5.21 4.26 -8.02
CA CYS A 162 -4.85 2.99 -8.62
C CYS A 162 -4.71 1.90 -7.54
N GLY A 163 -4.85 0.64 -7.96
CA GLY A 163 -4.68 -0.50 -7.07
C GLY A 163 -4.73 -1.82 -7.82
N GLY A 164 -4.63 -2.93 -7.09
CA GLY A 164 -4.67 -4.27 -7.65
C GLY A 164 -4.00 -5.28 -6.71
N LYS A 165 -3.39 -6.33 -7.27
CA LYS A 165 -2.68 -7.37 -6.52
C LYS A 165 -1.17 -7.26 -6.72
N ILE A 166 -0.41 -7.29 -5.64
CA ILE A 166 1.06 -7.22 -5.71
C ILE A 166 1.60 -8.52 -6.33
N ASP A 167 2.20 -8.42 -7.51
CA ASP A 167 2.83 -9.55 -8.22
C ASP A 167 4.33 -9.63 -7.92
N LYS A 168 5.01 -8.48 -7.91
CA LYS A 168 6.44 -8.37 -7.64
C LYS A 168 6.73 -7.22 -6.70
N ILE A 169 7.70 -7.44 -5.82
CA ILE A 169 8.33 -6.41 -4.98
C ILE A 169 9.82 -6.48 -5.32
N GLU A 170 10.39 -5.35 -5.67
CA GLU A 170 11.80 -5.20 -6.00
C GLU A 170 12.42 -4.10 -5.15
N PHE A 171 13.69 -4.27 -4.82
CA PHE A 171 14.49 -3.33 -4.05
C PHE A 171 15.63 -2.81 -4.91
N ASN A 172 16.18 -1.66 -4.53
CA ASN A 172 17.34 -1.13 -5.23
C ASN A 172 18.54 -2.08 -5.13
N PRO A 173 19.02 -2.67 -6.25
CA PRO A 173 20.08 -3.67 -6.21
C PRO A 173 21.41 -3.09 -5.72
N ASN A 174 21.61 -1.78 -5.94
CA ASN A 174 22.81 -1.07 -5.51
C ASN A 174 22.68 -0.52 -4.07
N LYS A 175 21.55 -0.77 -3.40
CA LYS A 175 21.21 -0.22 -2.07
C LYS A 175 21.39 1.31 -1.97
N SER A 176 21.26 2.00 -3.10
CA SER A 176 21.28 3.48 -3.16
C SER A 176 19.99 4.04 -2.60
N LEU A 177 20.06 5.21 -1.96
CA LEU A 177 18.88 5.86 -1.36
C LEU A 177 18.03 6.62 -2.39
N ILE A 178 18.50 6.79 -3.63
CA ILE A 178 17.77 7.54 -4.69
C ILE A 178 16.38 6.94 -4.93
N TRP A 179 16.29 5.62 -4.95
CA TRP A 179 15.03 4.90 -4.98
C TRP A 179 15.10 3.66 -4.08
N ILE A 180 14.00 3.31 -3.44
CA ILE A 180 14.00 2.27 -2.40
C ILE A 180 13.27 1.00 -2.86
N THR A 181 12.01 1.13 -3.25
CA THR A 181 11.18 -0.01 -3.67
C THR A 181 10.57 0.19 -5.05
N ARG A 182 10.19 -0.93 -5.68
CA ARG A 182 9.35 -0.97 -6.86
C ARG A 182 8.32 -2.08 -6.70
N LEU A 183 7.07 -1.76 -6.98
CA LEU A 183 5.96 -2.69 -6.99
C LEU A 183 5.48 -2.91 -8.41
N THR A 184 5.27 -4.17 -8.77
CA THR A 184 4.50 -4.53 -9.98
C THR A 184 3.16 -5.09 -9.54
N ILE A 185 2.10 -4.46 -10.02
CA ILE A 185 0.72 -4.76 -9.70
C ILE A 185 0.07 -5.44 -10.90
N LYS A 186 -0.57 -6.58 -10.66
CA LYS A 186 -1.44 -7.25 -11.63
C LYS A 186 -2.89 -7.12 -11.22
N ASP A 187 -3.78 -7.48 -12.15
CA ASP A 187 -5.23 -7.28 -12.02
C ASP A 187 -5.56 -5.83 -11.62
N GLY A 188 -4.79 -4.90 -12.16
CA GLY A 188 -4.86 -3.50 -11.78
C GLY A 188 -6.17 -2.84 -12.18
N PHE A 189 -6.51 -1.78 -11.46
CA PHE A 189 -7.61 -0.88 -11.79
C PHE A 189 -7.21 0.56 -11.48
N ALA A 190 -7.97 1.49 -12.07
CA ALA A 190 -7.91 2.92 -11.79
C ALA A 190 -9.33 3.45 -11.66
N GLY A 191 -9.57 4.30 -10.67
CA GLY A 191 -10.86 4.95 -10.43
C GLY A 191 -10.68 6.39 -9.98
N ALA A 192 -11.67 7.24 -10.28
CA ALA A 192 -11.71 8.57 -9.70
C ALA A 192 -11.82 8.45 -8.17
N SER A 193 -11.08 9.31 -7.47
CA SER A 193 -11.22 9.52 -6.04
C SER A 193 -11.92 10.85 -5.85
N ASP A 194 -13.04 10.82 -5.14
CA ASP A 194 -13.63 12.01 -4.53
C ASP A 194 -12.71 12.56 -3.43
#